data_AF-A0A7J9GQY0-F1
#
_entry.id   AF-A0A7J9GQY0-F1
#
_cell.length_a   1.000
_cell.length_b   1.000
_cell.length_c   1.000
_cell.angle_alpha   90.00
_cell.angle_beta   90.00
_cell.angle_gamma   90.00
#
_symmetry.space_group_name_H-M   'P 1'
#
loop_
_entity.id
_entity.type
_entity.pdbx_description
1 polymer ?
#
loop_
_entity_poly.entity_id
_entity_poly.type
_entity_poly.pdbx_seq_one_letter_code
_entity_poly.pdbx_strand_id
1 'polypeptide(L)'
;MIRDEMGKWILRYNRFLRKSSIFVAELWRILDGLLLLQKQGHERWFIRHIRRKDNQVADTLAKIAFANWKKTSSLESQETLEEDIARGTLFPSSIL
;
A
#
# COMPACT_ATOMS: atom_id res chain seq x y z
N MET A 1 1.38 -9.16 -7.64
CA MET A 1 1.37 -8.78 -9.07
C MET A 1 1.08 -10.03 -9.86
N ILE A 2 0.17 -9.96 -10.83
CA ILE A 2 -0.26 -11.12 -11.60
C ILE A 2 0.13 -10.87 -13.06
N ARG A 3 0.76 -11.87 -13.67
CA ARG A 3 1.14 -11.87 -15.08
C ARG A 3 0.51 -13.07 -15.78
N ASP A 4 0.28 -12.93 -17.08
CA ASP A 4 -0.11 -14.06 -17.91
C ASP A 4 1.09 -14.94 -18.27
N GLU A 5 0.83 -16.02 -18.99
CA GLU A 5 1.84 -16.99 -19.45
C GLU A 5 2.89 -16.35 -20.38
N MET A 6 2.56 -15.23 -21.03
CA MET A 6 3.47 -14.45 -21.88
C MET A 6 4.25 -13.38 -21.08
N GLY A 7 4.01 -13.27 -19.77
CA GLY A 7 4.63 -12.28 -18.89
C GLY A 7 4.01 -10.88 -18.95
N LYS A 8 2.92 -10.70 -19.69
CA LYS A 8 2.16 -9.44 -19.75
C LYS A 8 1.43 -9.22 -18.43
N TRP A 9 1.30 -7.96 -18.05
CA TRP A 9 0.60 -7.56 -16.83
C TRP A 9 -0.90 -7.77 -16.98
N ILE A 10 -1.47 -8.68 -16.18
CA ILE A 10 -2.94 -8.82 -16.06
C ILE A 10 -3.43 -7.85 -14.99
N LEU A 11 -2.77 -7.85 -13.82
CA LEU A 11 -3.23 -7.07 -12.67
C LEU A 11 -2.08 -6.59 -11.79
N ARG A 12 -2.15 -5.31 -11.43
CA ARG A 12 -1.26 -4.67 -10.45
C ARG A 12 -2.08 -4.34 -9.21
N TYR A 13 -1.75 -4.97 -8.10
CA TYR A 13 -2.38 -4.74 -6.80
C TYR A 13 -1.32 -4.26 -5.81
N ASN A 14 -1.70 -3.25 -5.03
CA ASN A 14 -0.86 -2.67 -4.00
C ASN A 14 -1.75 -2.12 -2.87
N ARG A 15 -1.52 -2.58 -1.65
CA ARG A 15 -2.25 -2.17 -0.45
C ARG A 15 -1.25 -1.76 0.62
N PHE A 16 -1.53 -0.64 1.27
CA PHE A 16 -0.78 -0.21 2.43
C PHE A 16 -1.25 -0.98 3.67
N LEU A 17 -0.33 -1.68 4.34
CA LEU A 17 -0.62 -2.57 5.49
C LEU A 17 -0.31 -1.94 6.86
N ARG A 18 -0.22 -0.60 6.97
CA ARG A 18 0.14 0.12 8.22
C ARG A 18 1.47 -0.38 8.81
N LYS A 19 1.65 -0.30 10.14
CA LYS A 19 2.82 -0.86 10.84
C LYS A 19 2.74 -2.38 10.80
N SER A 20 3.46 -2.99 9.87
CA SER A 20 3.64 -4.45 9.79
C SER A 20 5.11 -4.78 9.54
N SER A 21 5.54 -5.97 9.94
CA SER A 21 6.87 -6.46 9.59
C SER A 21 6.94 -6.77 8.10
N ILE A 22 8.15 -6.73 7.53
CA ILE A 22 8.40 -7.04 6.11
C ILE A 22 7.81 -8.41 5.74
N PHE A 23 8.00 -9.41 6.62
CA PHE A 23 7.46 -10.77 6.43
C PHE A 23 5.93 -10.80 6.35
N VAL A 24 5.25 -10.09 7.26
CA VAL A 24 3.79 -10.02 7.28
C VAL A 24 3.28 -9.30 6.02
N ALA A 25 3.94 -8.23 5.61
CA ALA A 25 3.59 -7.50 4.38
C ALA A 25 3.73 -8.36 3.12
N GLU A 26 4.80 -9.17 3.03
CA GLU A 26 5.00 -10.10 1.91
C GLU A 26 3.96 -11.22 1.91
N LEU A 27 3.66 -11.80 3.07
CA LEU A 27 2.66 -12.86 3.19
C LEU A 27 1.26 -12.39 2.76
N TRP A 28 0.82 -11.23 3.27
CA TRP A 28 -0.46 -10.64 2.86
C TRP A 28 -0.52 -10.33 1.38
N ARG A 29 0.58 -9.84 0.78
CA ARG A 29 0.63 -9.60 -0.67
C ARG A 29 0.46 -10.88 -1.49
N ILE A 30 0.97 -12.01 -1.01
CA ILE A 30 0.77 -13.31 -1.68
C ILE A 30 -0.69 -13.75 -1.52
N LEU A 31 -1.24 -13.66 -0.30
CA LEU A 31 -2.61 -14.04 -0.01
C LEU A 31 -3.64 -13.22 -0.80
N ASP A 32 -3.50 -11.89 -0.82
CA ASP A 32 -4.35 -11.00 -1.60
C ASP A 32 -4.27 -11.33 -3.11
N GLY A 33 -3.07 -11.63 -3.60
CA GLY A 33 -2.86 -12.07 -4.98
C GLY A 33 -3.59 -13.38 -5.30
N LEU A 34 -3.56 -14.34 -4.38
CA LEU A 34 -4.25 -15.62 -4.53
C LEU A 34 -5.78 -15.47 -4.49
N LEU A 35 -6.28 -14.65 -3.56
CA LEU A 35 -7.72 -14.36 -3.44
C LEU A 35 -8.26 -13.68 -4.71
N LEU A 36 -7.47 -12.78 -5.31
CA LEU A 36 -7.81 -12.13 -6.59
C LEU A 36 -7.89 -13.15 -7.73
N LEU A 37 -6.93 -14.06 -7.84
CA LEU A 37 -6.93 -15.12 -8.85
C LEU A 37 -8.17 -16.02 -8.71
N GLN A 38 -8.50 -16.40 -7.47
CA GLN A 38 -9.67 -17.21 -7.19
C GLN A 38 -10.97 -16.47 -7.56
N LYS A 39 -11.09 -15.18 -7.24
CA LYS A 39 -12.24 -14.35 -7.62
C LYS A 39 -12.41 -14.22 -9.13
N GLN A 40 -11.31 -14.27 -9.90
CA GLN A 40 -11.32 -14.21 -11.36
C GLN A 40 -11.57 -15.57 -12.02
N GLY A 41 -11.73 -16.66 -11.24
CA GLY A 41 -11.98 -17.99 -11.77
C GLY A 41 -10.74 -18.68 -12.34
N HIS A 42 -9.53 -18.24 -11.97
CA HIS A 42 -8.30 -18.90 -12.41
C HIS A 42 -8.02 -20.15 -11.56
N GLU A 43 -8.20 -21.34 -12.14
CA GLU A 43 -8.00 -22.63 -11.45
C GLU A 43 -6.53 -23.03 -11.30
N ARG A 44 -5.65 -22.54 -12.19
CA ARG A 44 -4.23 -22.87 -12.20
C ARG A 44 -3.37 -21.62 -12.09
N TRP A 45 -2.41 -21.67 -11.17
CA TRP A 45 -1.47 -20.59 -10.92
C TRP A 45 -0.16 -21.19 -10.37
N PHE A 46 0.93 -20.45 -10.51
CA PHE A 46 2.23 -20.82 -9.94
C PHE A 46 2.91 -19.59 -9.36
N ILE A 47 3.65 -19.78 -8.27
CA ILE A 47 4.48 -18.74 -7.67
C ILE A 47 5.90 -18.94 -8.17
N ARG A 48 6.52 -17.86 -8.66
CA ARG A 48 7.92 -17.87 -9.09
C ARG A 48 8.72 -16.88 -8.27
N HIS A 49 9.82 -17.35 -7.70
CA HIS A 49 10.82 -16.46 -7.11
C HIS A 49 11.54 -15.68 -8.21
N ILE A 50 11.61 -14.37 -8.07
CA ILE A 50 12.35 -13.46 -8.96
C ILE A 50 13.30 -12.62 -8.13
N ARG A 51 14.46 -12.27 -8.70
CA ARG A 51 15.42 -11.40 -8.01
C ARG A 51 14.80 -10.03 -7.82
N ARG A 52 15.14 -9.34 -6.71
CA ARG A 52 14.63 -7.99 -6.43
C ARG A 52 14.89 -6.99 -7.58
N LYS A 53 16.05 -7.08 -8.22
CA LYS A 53 16.39 -6.25 -9.38
C LYS A 53 15.46 -6.43 -10.58
N ASP A 54 14.82 -7.59 -10.68
CA ASP A 54 13.86 -7.93 -11.75
C ASP A 54 12.41 -7.59 -11.31
N ASN A 55 12.21 -7.21 -10.03
CA ASN A 55 10.91 -6.87 -9.43
C ASN A 55 10.73 -5.36 -9.15
N GLN A 56 11.44 -4.52 -9.90
CA GLN A 56 11.46 -3.05 -9.69
C GLN A 56 10.08 -2.42 -9.71
N VAL A 57 9.18 -2.89 -10.58
CA VAL A 57 7.82 -2.33 -10.67
C VAL A 57 7.04 -2.55 -9.37
N ALA A 58 7.20 -3.70 -8.71
CA ALA A 58 6.54 -3.97 -7.44
C ALA A 58 7.13 -3.13 -6.31
N ASP A 59 8.44 -2.90 -6.34
CA ASP A 59 9.16 -2.06 -5.39
C ASP A 59 8.72 -0.59 -5.51
N THR A 60 8.70 -0.05 -6.72
CA THR A 60 8.22 1.31 -7.00
C THR A 60 6.78 1.49 -6.56
N LEU A 61 5.90 0.52 -6.83
CA LEU A 61 4.52 0.58 -6.35
C LEU A 61 4.48 0.65 -4.82
N ALA A 62 5.18 -0.23 -4.12
CA ALA A 62 5.20 -0.23 -2.65
C ALA A 62 5.64 1.13 -2.09
N LYS A 63 6.67 1.75 -2.70
CA LYS A 63 7.13 3.10 -2.36
C LYS A 63 6.06 4.17 -2.59
N ILE A 64 5.34 4.12 -3.72
CA ILE A 64 4.24 5.04 -4.02
C ILE A 64 3.11 4.90 -2.99
N ALA A 65 2.69 3.67 -2.67
CA ALA A 65 1.63 3.46 -1.67
C ALA A 65 2.04 3.97 -0.28
N PHE A 66 3.29 3.76 0.11
CA PHE A 66 3.83 4.30 1.36
C PHE A 66 3.83 5.83 1.37
N ALA A 67 4.29 6.47 0.28
CA ALA A 67 4.32 7.92 0.15
C ALA A 67 2.91 8.54 0.16
N ASN A 68 1.96 7.93 -0.54
CA ASN A 68 0.56 8.37 -0.55
C ASN A 68 -0.04 8.30 0.85
N TRP A 69 0.17 7.21 1.58
CA TRP A 69 -0.28 7.12 2.97
C TRP A 69 0.33 8.22 3.84
N LYS A 70 1.64 8.46 3.74
CA LYS A 70 2.31 9.50 4.53
C LYS A 70 1.70 10.89 4.24
N LYS A 71 1.37 11.17 2.99
CA LYS A 71 0.72 12.43 2.57
C LYS A 71 -0.70 12.56 3.13
N THR A 72 -1.50 11.48 3.06
CA THR A 72 -2.85 11.48 3.63
C THR A 72 -2.81 11.68 5.15
N SER A 73 -1.88 11.03 5.85
CA SER A 73 -1.74 11.20 7.31
C SER A 73 -1.26 12.60 7.71
N SER A 74 -0.43 13.27 6.90
CA SER A 74 -0.06 14.67 7.16
C SER A 74 -1.22 15.64 6.92
N LEU A 75 -2.06 15.36 5.92
CA LEU A 75 -3.24 16.19 5.60
C LEU A 75 -4.32 16.04 6.67
N GLU A 76 -4.63 14.81 7.10
CA GLU A 76 -5.58 14.56 8.20
C GLU A 76 -5.13 15.24 9.50
N SER A 77 -3.81 15.27 9.77
CA SER A 77 -3.27 15.93 10.97
C SER A 77 -3.41 17.46 10.91
N GLN A 78 -3.23 18.07 9.72
CA GLN A 78 -3.42 19.51 9.53
C GLN A 78 -4.89 19.91 9.59
N GLU A 79 -5.79 19.12 9.00
CA GLU A 79 -7.23 19.39 9.01
C GLU A 79 -7.81 19.26 10.42
N THR A 80 -7.36 18.27 11.20
CA THR A 80 -7.72 18.13 12.62
C THR A 80 -7.20 19.30 13.46
N LEU A 81 -5.96 19.75 13.22
CA LEU A 81 -5.37 20.91 13.89
C LEU A 81 -6.15 22.20 13.62
N GLU A 82 -6.52 22.45 12.37
CA GLU A 82 -7.33 23.61 11.97
C GLU A 82 -8.75 23.54 12.55
N GLU A 83 -9.38 22.36 12.57
CA GLU A 83 -10.69 22.17 13.21
C GLU A 83 -10.65 22.40 14.73
N ASP A 84 -9.60 21.93 15.41
CA ASP A 84 -9.44 22.13 16.85
C ASP A 84 -9.09 23.59 17.20
N ILE A 85 -8.36 24.30 16.34
CA ILE A 85 -8.16 25.77 16.46
C ILE A 85 -9.50 26.49 16.23
N ALA A 86 -10.27 26.11 15.21
CA ALA A 86 -11.56 26.74 14.91
C ALA A 86 -12.63 26.48 15.99
N ARG A 87 -12.58 25.32 16.66
CA ARG A 87 -13.44 24.99 17.81
C ARG A 87 -12.92 25.55 19.14
N GLY A 88 -11.74 26.19 19.15
CA GLY A 88 -11.13 26.78 20.35
C GLY A 88 -10.65 25.75 21.38
N THR A 89 -10.48 24.48 20.99
CA THR A 89 -10.00 23.39 21.85
C THR A 89 -8.48 23.26 21.85
N LEU A 90 -7.80 23.86 20.87
CA LEU A 90 -6.35 24.00 20.83
C LEU A 90 -5.95 25.48 20.81
N PHE A 91 -5.20 25.92 21.82
CA PHE A 91 -4.57 27.24 21.81
C PHE A 91 -3.15 27.12 21.22
N PRO A 92 -2.83 27.85 20.14
CA PRO A 92 -1.49 27.82 19.57
C PRO A 92 -0.49 28.34 20.60
N SER A 93 0.63 27.63 20.75
CA SER A 93 1.70 27.93 21.73
C SER A 93 2.40 29.29 21.51
N SER A 94 1.94 30.07 20.53
CA SER A 94 2.44 31.39 20.15
C SER A 94 1.72 32.56 20.85
N ILE A 95 0.76 32.30 21.74
CA ILE A 95 -0.01 33.33 22.49
C ILE A 95 0.28 33.27 24.01
N LEU A 96 1.49 32.89 24.40
CA LEU A 96 2.02 33.14 25.75
C LEU A 96 3.34 33.90 25.67
#